data_AF-A0A5N8XRB6-F1
#
_entry.id   AF-A0A5N8XRB6-F1
#
_cell.length_a   1.000
_cell.length_b   1.000
_cell.length_c   1.000
_cell.angle_alpha   90.00
_cell.angle_beta   90.00
_cell.angle_gamma   90.00
#
_symmetry.space_group_name_H-M   'P 1'
#
loop_
_entity.id
_entity.type
_entity.pdbx_description
1 polymer ?
#
loop_
_entity_poly.entity_id
_entity_poly.type
_entity_poly.pdbx_seq_one_letter_code
_entity_poly.pdbx_strand_id
1 'polypeptide(L)'
;MHAEPVAIEQTEQGGAGDLAESPLGALLPGGCVRPGTAVSAGGDMPLLLALAAEVSADSAGWAAVGLPDLGPLAAADAGLDVGAGLWVDEPGRHRVLSRVVDELEGADRPRLYVLEIAGAVPRVKIGVSTHPRTRVQQHVTEMTRYQHGLVDAYVTAPRGDHLAADRAEGQAHRWMRKIFAPIGTEEFAYGDFDFGVVRADQAVRIQGEAGAW
;
A
#
# COMPACT_ATOMS: atom_id res chain seq x y z
N MET A 1 -16.11 -72.59 -25.47
CA MET A 1 -16.23 -71.12 -25.38
C MET A 1 -15.06 -70.66 -24.52
N HIS A 2 -13.90 -70.46 -25.14
CA HIS A 2 -12.65 -70.07 -24.49
C HIS A 2 -12.44 -68.57 -24.71
N ALA A 3 -12.20 -67.82 -23.65
CA ALA A 3 -11.83 -66.41 -23.70
C ALA A 3 -10.30 -66.31 -23.61
N GLU A 4 -9.67 -65.81 -24.67
CA GLU A 4 -8.27 -65.41 -24.71
C GLU A 4 -8.10 -64.04 -24.01
N PRO A 5 -7.00 -63.78 -23.30
CA PRO A 5 -6.74 -62.49 -22.67
C PRO A 5 -6.28 -61.46 -23.71
N VAL A 6 -6.96 -60.31 -23.77
CA VAL A 6 -6.53 -59.15 -24.56
C VAL A 6 -5.35 -58.49 -23.87
N ALA A 7 -4.19 -58.52 -24.53
CA ALA A 7 -3.00 -57.79 -24.15
C ALA A 7 -3.26 -56.27 -24.26
N ILE A 8 -2.98 -55.55 -23.18
CA ILE A 8 -2.98 -54.08 -23.15
C ILE A 8 -1.64 -53.64 -23.76
N GLU A 9 -1.66 -53.21 -25.02
CA GLU A 9 -0.53 -52.47 -25.58
C GLU A 9 -0.53 -51.07 -24.97
N GLN A 10 0.38 -50.84 -24.02
CA GLN A 10 0.78 -49.51 -23.61
C GLN A 10 1.53 -48.86 -24.79
N THR A 11 0.83 -48.04 -25.57
CA THR A 11 1.50 -47.12 -26.48
C THR A 11 1.93 -45.91 -25.65
N GLU A 12 3.18 -45.93 -25.20
CA GLU A 12 3.88 -44.72 -24.75
C GLU A 12 4.01 -43.76 -25.94
N GLN A 13 3.00 -42.93 -26.17
CA GLN A 13 3.16 -41.73 -26.97
C GLN A 13 3.69 -40.63 -26.05
N GLY A 14 5.00 -40.63 -25.88
CA GLY A 14 5.77 -39.45 -25.49
C GLY A 14 5.62 -38.37 -26.56
N GLY A 15 4.51 -37.63 -26.51
CA GLY A 15 4.39 -36.36 -27.17
C GLY A 15 5.07 -35.32 -26.29
N ALA A 16 6.33 -35.01 -26.60
CA ALA A 16 6.93 -33.76 -26.17
C ALA A 16 6.00 -32.64 -26.66
N GLY A 17 5.20 -32.10 -25.74
CA GLY A 17 4.47 -30.87 -25.98
C GLY A 17 5.51 -29.83 -26.30
N ASP A 18 5.52 -29.38 -27.55
CA ASP A 18 6.24 -28.21 -28.01
C ASP A 18 5.93 -27.12 -26.96
N LEU A 19 6.95 -26.72 -26.18
CA LEU A 19 6.83 -25.59 -25.26
C LEU A 19 6.66 -24.39 -26.16
N ALA A 20 5.43 -24.10 -26.54
CA ALA A 20 5.09 -22.97 -27.38
C ALA A 20 5.79 -21.76 -26.77
N GLU A 21 6.77 -21.21 -27.50
CA GLU A 21 7.45 -20.00 -27.08
C GLU A 21 6.37 -18.97 -26.77
N SER A 22 6.39 -18.42 -25.55
CA SER A 22 5.45 -17.39 -25.18
C SER A 22 5.51 -16.28 -26.22
N PRO A 23 4.38 -15.88 -26.83
CA PRO A 23 4.37 -14.79 -27.81
C PRO A 23 4.87 -13.47 -27.22
N LEU A 24 4.85 -13.34 -25.88
CA LEU A 24 5.37 -12.19 -25.14
C LEU A 24 6.86 -12.34 -24.80
N GLY A 25 7.44 -13.54 -24.90
CA GLY A 25 8.85 -13.79 -24.64
C GLY A 25 9.78 -12.95 -25.52
N ALA A 26 9.37 -12.67 -26.77
CA ALA A 26 10.10 -11.76 -27.65
C ALA A 26 10.16 -10.30 -27.16
N LEU A 27 9.24 -9.90 -26.28
CA LEU A 27 9.16 -8.56 -25.69
C LEU A 27 9.91 -8.45 -24.35
N LEU A 28 10.30 -9.58 -23.76
CA LEU A 28 10.88 -9.64 -22.41
C LEU A 28 12.39 -9.94 -22.45
N PRO A 29 13.22 -9.24 -21.64
CA PRO A 29 14.62 -9.58 -21.50
C PRO A 29 14.82 -11.01 -21.01
N GLY A 30 15.33 -11.89 -21.87
CA GLY A 30 15.53 -13.30 -21.55
C GLY A 30 14.29 -14.19 -21.68
N GLY A 31 13.24 -13.72 -22.38
CA GLY A 31 12.11 -14.57 -22.79
C GLY A 31 11.02 -14.77 -21.75
N CYS A 32 11.22 -14.31 -20.51
CA CYS A 32 10.25 -14.47 -19.42
C CYS A 32 10.41 -13.40 -18.33
N VAL A 33 9.38 -13.22 -17.50
CA VAL A 33 9.47 -12.41 -16.29
C VAL A 33 10.03 -13.27 -15.16
N ARG A 34 11.21 -12.90 -14.63
CA ARG A 34 11.80 -13.62 -13.50
C ARG A 34 11.07 -13.28 -12.19
N PRO A 35 10.98 -14.23 -11.23
CA PRO A 35 10.51 -13.93 -9.89
C PRO A 35 11.23 -12.71 -9.29
N GLY A 36 10.46 -11.79 -8.71
CA GLY A 36 10.99 -10.54 -8.15
C GLY A 36 11.22 -9.41 -9.16
N THR A 37 10.88 -9.59 -10.44
CA THR A 37 10.96 -8.54 -11.46
C THR A 37 9.70 -7.68 -11.44
N ALA A 38 9.85 -6.37 -11.34
CA ALA A 38 8.75 -5.43 -11.55
C ALA A 38 8.63 -5.10 -13.05
N VAL A 39 7.41 -5.22 -13.59
CA VAL A 39 7.10 -4.90 -14.99
C VAL A 39 6.01 -3.84 -15.05
N SER A 40 6.11 -2.91 -16.01
CA SER A 40 5.11 -1.88 -16.27
C SER A 40 4.82 -1.81 -17.76
N ALA A 41 3.54 -1.76 -18.13
CA ALA A 41 3.07 -1.65 -19.51
C ALA A 41 2.71 -0.20 -19.91
N GLY A 42 3.16 0.81 -19.14
CA GLY A 42 2.96 2.22 -19.49
C GLY A 42 1.49 2.68 -19.58
N GLY A 43 0.55 1.91 -19.02
CA GLY A 43 -0.90 2.18 -19.08
C GLY A 43 -1.67 1.28 -20.06
N ASP A 44 -0.99 0.44 -20.84
CA ASP A 44 -1.63 -0.55 -21.70
C ASP A 44 -2.17 -1.73 -20.85
N MET A 45 -3.45 -1.65 -20.48
CA MET A 45 -4.10 -2.63 -19.62
C MET A 45 -4.17 -4.03 -20.26
N PRO A 46 -4.53 -4.19 -21.56
CA PRO A 46 -4.44 -5.48 -22.23
C PRO A 46 -3.05 -6.12 -22.16
N LEU A 47 -1.98 -5.36 -22.43
CA LEU A 47 -0.61 -5.87 -22.35
C LEU A 47 -0.24 -6.27 -20.90
N LEU A 48 -0.63 -5.46 -19.91
CA LEU A 48 -0.39 -5.76 -18.51
C LEU A 48 -1.11 -7.06 -18.07
N LEU A 49 -2.34 -7.28 -18.52
CA LEU A 49 -3.10 -8.51 -18.22
C LEU A 49 -2.48 -9.73 -18.90
N ALA A 50 -2.06 -9.60 -20.16
CA ALA A 50 -1.42 -10.69 -20.89
C ALA A 50 -0.11 -11.14 -20.21
N LEU A 51 0.70 -10.19 -19.76
CA LEU A 51 1.91 -10.45 -18.96
C LEU A 51 1.56 -11.09 -17.61
N ALA A 52 0.52 -10.61 -16.93
CA ALA A 52 0.09 -11.17 -15.66
C ALA A 52 -0.39 -12.62 -15.82
N ALA A 53 -1.16 -12.94 -16.87
CA ALA A 53 -1.65 -14.28 -17.15
C ALA A 53 -0.51 -15.27 -17.42
N GLU A 54 0.48 -14.86 -18.22
CA GLU A 54 1.67 -15.66 -18.50
C GLU A 54 2.46 -16.01 -17.22
N VAL A 55 2.68 -15.03 -16.35
CA VAL A 55 3.46 -15.23 -15.12
C VAL A 55 2.65 -15.99 -14.05
N SER A 56 1.33 -15.82 -14.03
CA SER A 56 0.47 -16.44 -13.03
C SER A 56 0.18 -17.90 -13.30
N ALA A 57 0.42 -18.41 -14.52
CA ALA A 57 0.25 -19.81 -14.85
C ALA A 57 1.09 -20.75 -13.96
N ASP A 58 2.28 -20.29 -13.54
CA ASP A 58 3.20 -21.04 -12.68
C ASP A 58 3.23 -20.52 -11.22
N SER A 59 2.33 -19.61 -10.84
CA SER A 59 2.32 -18.98 -9.51
C SER A 59 1.27 -19.58 -8.56
N ALA A 60 1.42 -19.33 -7.26
CA ALA A 60 0.42 -19.70 -6.26
C ALA A 60 -0.82 -18.77 -6.22
N GLY A 61 -0.83 -17.70 -7.02
CA GLY A 61 -1.91 -16.71 -7.08
C GLY A 61 -1.44 -15.33 -7.56
N TRP A 62 -2.41 -14.44 -7.75
CA TRP A 62 -2.18 -13.08 -8.27
C TRP A 62 -3.10 -12.06 -7.59
N ALA A 63 -2.78 -10.76 -7.73
CA ALA A 63 -3.61 -9.70 -7.18
C ALA A 63 -3.75 -8.51 -8.15
N ALA A 64 -4.98 -8.02 -8.34
CA ALA A 64 -5.27 -6.72 -8.93
C ALA A 64 -5.32 -5.67 -7.82
N VAL A 65 -4.40 -4.70 -7.85
CA VAL A 65 -4.26 -3.69 -6.81
C VAL A 65 -4.44 -2.30 -7.41
N GLY A 66 -5.43 -1.55 -6.93
CA GLY A 66 -5.73 -0.19 -7.42
C GLY A 66 -6.29 -0.16 -8.84
N LEU A 67 -6.94 -1.25 -9.28
CA LEU A 67 -7.59 -1.38 -10.59
C LEU A 67 -9.10 -1.59 -10.41
N PRO A 68 -9.85 -0.56 -9.94
CA PRO A 68 -11.26 -0.72 -9.57
C PRO A 68 -12.17 -1.09 -10.75
N ASP A 69 -11.74 -0.80 -11.98
CA ASP A 69 -12.49 -1.12 -13.20
C ASP A 69 -12.20 -2.53 -13.73
N LEU A 70 -11.18 -3.23 -13.20
CA LEU A 70 -10.83 -4.59 -13.61
C LEU A 70 -11.71 -5.59 -12.85
N GLY A 71 -12.81 -6.03 -13.47
CA GLY A 71 -13.67 -7.07 -12.91
C GLY A 71 -13.15 -8.50 -13.09
N PRO A 72 -13.70 -9.48 -12.35
CA PRO A 72 -13.33 -10.90 -12.44
C PRO A 72 -13.56 -11.50 -13.82
N LEU A 73 -14.60 -11.08 -14.53
CA LEU A 73 -14.87 -11.55 -15.89
C LEU A 73 -13.82 -11.07 -16.89
N ALA A 74 -13.41 -9.80 -16.79
CA ALA A 74 -12.35 -9.25 -17.64
C ALA A 74 -10.99 -9.91 -17.36
N ALA A 75 -10.72 -10.28 -16.10
CA ALA A 75 -9.54 -11.07 -15.75
C ALA A 75 -9.59 -12.49 -16.33
N ALA A 76 -10.75 -13.16 -16.24
CA ALA A 76 -10.93 -14.48 -16.83
C ALA A 76 -10.76 -14.47 -18.36
N ASP A 77 -11.32 -13.47 -19.04
CA ASP A 77 -11.18 -13.28 -20.49
C ASP A 77 -9.71 -13.05 -20.90
N ALA A 78 -8.90 -12.50 -20.00
CA ALA A 78 -7.46 -12.32 -20.21
C ALA A 78 -6.62 -13.56 -19.86
N GLY A 79 -7.25 -14.66 -19.40
CA GLY A 79 -6.57 -15.92 -19.07
C GLY A 79 -6.07 -16.03 -17.62
N LEU A 80 -6.47 -15.13 -16.72
CA LEU A 80 -6.16 -15.24 -15.30
C LEU A 80 -7.12 -16.21 -14.60
N ASP A 81 -6.59 -17.09 -13.76
CA ASP A 81 -7.41 -17.92 -12.88
C ASP A 81 -8.03 -17.08 -11.76
N VAL A 82 -9.31 -16.75 -11.91
CA VAL A 82 -10.08 -15.98 -10.92
C VAL A 82 -10.13 -16.68 -9.55
N GLY A 83 -10.03 -18.01 -9.50
CA GLY A 83 -10.00 -18.77 -8.26
C GLY A 83 -8.72 -18.55 -7.43
N ALA A 84 -7.66 -18.08 -8.08
CA ALA A 84 -6.36 -17.74 -7.49
C ALA A 84 -6.10 -16.22 -7.42
N GLY A 85 -7.12 -15.40 -7.69
CA GLY A 85 -7.02 -13.94 -7.77
C GLY A 85 -7.54 -13.20 -6.52
N LEU A 86 -6.86 -12.10 -6.17
CA LEU A 86 -7.27 -11.16 -5.13
C LEU A 86 -7.48 -9.76 -5.70
N TRP A 87 -8.57 -9.08 -5.34
CA TRP A 87 -8.81 -7.68 -5.68
C TRP A 87 -8.59 -6.79 -4.47
N VAL A 88 -7.82 -5.72 -4.67
CA VAL A 88 -7.53 -4.69 -3.69
C VAL A 88 -7.84 -3.34 -4.32
N ASP A 89 -9.09 -2.89 -4.20
CA ASP A 89 -9.59 -1.69 -4.89
C ASP A 89 -8.86 -0.42 -4.44
N GLU A 90 -8.62 -0.30 -3.13
CA GLU A 90 -7.94 0.84 -2.54
C GLU A 90 -6.64 0.40 -1.84
N PRO A 91 -5.49 0.37 -2.56
CA PRO A 91 -4.21 0.21 -1.90
C PRO A 91 -4.03 1.35 -0.90
N GLY A 92 -3.56 1.02 0.32
CA GLY A 92 -3.57 1.93 1.48
C GLY A 92 -3.18 3.38 1.19
N ARG A 93 -2.20 3.63 0.30
CA ARG A 93 -1.81 4.97 -0.17
C ARG A 93 -2.96 5.84 -0.67
N HIS A 94 -3.89 5.32 -1.47
CA HIS A 94 -4.98 6.13 -2.04
C HIS A 94 -6.03 6.47 -0.98
N ARG A 95 -6.38 5.48 -0.15
CA ARG A 95 -7.31 5.62 0.98
C ARG A 95 -6.81 6.63 2.02
N VAL A 96 -5.52 6.63 2.35
CA VAL A 96 -4.96 7.61 3.29
C VAL A 96 -5.01 9.02 2.71
N LEU A 97 -4.65 9.18 1.43
CA LEU A 97 -4.61 10.50 0.81
C LEU A 97 -6.01 11.09 0.58
N SER A 98 -7.03 10.29 0.25
CA SER A 98 -8.40 10.79 0.08
C SER A 98 -8.97 11.36 1.39
N ARG A 99 -8.81 10.64 2.52
CA ARG A 99 -9.20 11.13 3.86
C ARG A 99 -8.53 12.44 4.23
N VAL A 100 -7.22 12.55 4.00
CA VAL A 100 -6.47 13.78 4.28
C VAL A 100 -6.94 14.94 3.40
N VAL A 101 -7.38 14.69 2.16
CA VAL A 101 -7.82 15.77 1.26
C VAL A 101 -9.17 16.35 1.67
N ASP A 102 -10.11 15.51 2.11
CA ASP A 102 -11.46 15.96 2.50
C ASP A 102 -11.47 16.83 3.78
N GLU A 103 -10.43 16.73 4.62
CA GLU A 103 -10.34 17.41 5.91
C GLU A 103 -9.59 18.76 5.88
N LEU A 104 -9.04 19.17 4.72
CA LEU A 104 -8.10 20.29 4.61
C LEU A 104 -8.69 21.55 3.98
N GLU A 105 -9.70 22.14 4.60
CA GLU A 105 -10.03 23.56 4.38
C GLU A 105 -9.07 24.49 5.15
N GLY A 106 -8.63 25.60 4.56
CA GLY A 106 -7.71 26.56 5.21
C GLY A 106 -6.24 26.16 5.17
N ALA A 107 -5.70 25.94 3.97
CA ALA A 107 -4.26 25.92 3.72
C ALA A 107 -3.61 27.19 4.29
N ASP A 108 -2.38 27.09 4.79
CA ASP A 108 -1.57 28.16 5.43
C ASP A 108 -1.61 28.23 6.96
N ARG A 109 -2.48 27.48 7.63
CA ARG A 109 -2.45 27.39 9.10
C ARG A 109 -1.72 26.11 9.55
N PRO A 110 -0.80 26.19 10.53
CA PRO A 110 -0.08 25.02 11.00
C PRO A 110 -1.04 24.01 11.62
N ARG A 111 -0.85 22.73 11.30
CA ARG A 111 -1.62 21.59 11.77
C ARG A 111 -0.67 20.51 12.24
N LEU A 112 -1.10 19.74 13.23
CA LEU A 112 -0.42 18.50 13.56
C LEU A 112 -0.95 17.43 12.62
N TYR A 113 -0.07 16.54 12.17
CA TYR A 113 -0.43 15.32 11.46
C TYR A 113 0.06 14.11 12.25
N VAL A 114 -0.72 13.04 12.22
CA VAL A 114 -0.40 11.75 12.82
C VAL A 114 -0.39 10.72 11.69
N LEU A 115 0.67 9.92 11.58
CA LEU A 115 0.80 8.87 10.59
C LEU A 115 0.93 7.51 11.28
N GLU A 116 0.19 6.52 10.80
CA GLU A 116 0.43 5.11 11.09
C GLU A 116 1.31 4.50 10.00
N ILE A 117 2.42 3.91 10.39
CA ILE A 117 3.45 3.44 9.46
C ILE A 117 3.73 1.96 9.71
N ALA A 118 3.47 1.16 8.68
CA ALA A 118 3.85 -0.24 8.60
C ALA A 118 5.34 -0.40 8.27
N GLY A 119 5.93 -1.45 8.84
CA GLY A 119 7.30 -1.88 8.62
C GLY A 119 7.64 -3.02 9.57
N ALA A 120 8.89 -3.49 9.54
CA ALA A 120 9.36 -4.53 10.47
C ALA A 120 9.12 -4.18 11.96
N VAL A 121 9.17 -2.87 12.27
CA VAL A 121 8.66 -2.31 13.51
C VAL A 121 7.57 -1.29 13.14
N PRO A 122 6.28 -1.59 13.40
CA PRO A 122 5.20 -0.65 13.18
C PRO A 122 5.39 0.57 14.09
N ARG A 123 5.03 1.76 13.63
CA ARG A 123 5.29 3.00 14.35
C ARG A 123 4.28 4.08 14.05
N VAL A 124 4.16 5.01 14.98
CA VAL A 124 3.38 6.24 14.82
C VAL A 124 4.32 7.42 14.70
N LYS A 125 4.07 8.31 13.73
CA LYS A 125 4.76 9.58 13.58
C LYS A 125 3.80 10.73 13.89
N ILE A 126 4.26 11.71 14.67
CA ILE A 126 3.51 12.96 14.92
C ILE A 126 4.39 14.13 14.52
N GLY A 127 3.91 14.99 13.62
CA GLY A 127 4.66 16.16 13.17
C GLY A 127 3.76 17.37 12.91
N VAL A 128 4.37 18.52 12.61
CA VAL A 128 3.68 19.77 12.27
C VAL A 128 3.91 20.18 10.81
N SER A 129 2.87 20.73 10.17
CA SER A 129 3.00 21.38 8.86
C SER A 129 1.90 22.40 8.60
N THR A 130 2.23 23.45 7.86
CA THR A 130 1.25 24.33 7.20
C THR A 130 0.68 23.74 5.91
N HIS A 131 1.34 22.71 5.37
CA HIS A 131 0.98 22.03 4.13
C HIS A 131 0.90 20.51 4.38
N PRO A 132 0.00 20.05 5.27
CA PRO A 132 -0.06 18.64 5.68
C PRO A 132 -0.26 17.69 4.51
N ARG A 133 -1.05 18.05 3.48
CA ARG A 133 -1.18 17.25 2.25
C ARG A 133 0.17 16.99 1.57
N THR A 134 0.94 18.05 1.32
CA THR A 134 2.27 17.94 0.69
C THR A 134 3.21 17.11 1.55
N ARG A 135 3.18 17.29 2.87
CA ARG A 135 4.01 16.50 3.80
C ARG A 135 3.64 15.03 3.84
N VAL A 136 2.35 14.69 3.90
CA VAL A 136 1.88 13.30 3.85
C VAL A 136 2.29 12.66 2.52
N GLN A 137 2.12 13.36 1.39
CA GLN A 137 2.52 12.86 0.08
C GLN A 137 4.05 12.64 -0.03
N GLN A 138 4.85 13.54 0.55
CA GLN A 138 6.29 13.36 0.67
C GLN A 138 6.62 12.10 1.48
N HIS A 139 6.00 11.92 2.65
CA HIS A 139 6.20 10.75 3.50
C HIS A 139 5.85 9.44 2.80
N VAL A 140 4.73 9.38 2.09
CA VAL A 140 4.36 8.22 1.26
C VAL A 140 5.44 7.88 0.24
N THR A 141 5.98 8.91 -0.42
CA THR A 141 7.02 8.75 -1.45
C THR A 141 8.33 8.25 -0.84
N GLU A 142 8.73 8.80 0.30
CA GLU A 142 9.92 8.39 1.04
C GLU A 142 9.78 6.98 1.63
N MET A 143 8.61 6.62 2.17
CA MET A 143 8.34 5.29 2.74
C MET A 143 8.42 4.18 1.69
N THR A 144 7.92 4.46 0.48
CA THR A 144 8.04 3.52 -0.66
C THR A 144 9.51 3.22 -0.98
N ARG A 145 10.41 4.20 -0.82
CA ARG A 145 11.87 4.02 -1.02
C ARG A 145 12.51 3.14 0.07
N TYR A 146 11.95 3.09 1.28
CA TYR A 146 12.49 2.33 2.41
C TYR A 146 11.69 1.07 2.78
N GLN A 147 10.81 0.60 1.89
CA GLN A 147 9.92 -0.56 2.13
C GLN A 147 9.02 -0.40 3.37
N HIS A 148 8.65 0.85 3.68
CA HIS A 148 7.63 1.17 4.67
C HIS A 148 6.30 1.46 3.97
N GLY A 149 5.18 1.18 4.64
CA GLY A 149 3.85 1.47 4.13
C GLY A 149 3.15 2.50 5.01
N LEU A 150 2.59 3.56 4.43
CA LEU A 150 1.66 4.42 5.16
C LEU A 150 0.31 3.69 5.26
N VAL A 151 -0.17 3.46 6.47
CA VAL A 151 -1.39 2.70 6.77
C VAL A 151 -2.58 3.62 6.93
N ASP A 152 -2.43 4.66 7.76
CA ASP A 152 -3.44 5.69 8.00
C ASP A 152 -2.79 7.05 8.29
N ALA A 153 -3.55 8.11 8.12
CA ALA A 153 -3.14 9.46 8.49
C ALA A 153 -4.32 10.28 8.99
N TYR A 154 -4.01 11.15 9.95
CA TYR A 154 -4.96 12.08 10.55
C TYR A 154 -4.35 13.47 10.60
N VAL A 155 -5.17 14.50 10.38
CA VAL A 155 -4.74 15.89 10.51
C VAL A 155 -5.66 16.63 11.47
N THR A 156 -5.07 17.31 12.45
CA THR A 156 -5.84 18.08 13.43
C THR A 156 -6.45 19.34 12.83
N ALA A 157 -7.43 19.92 13.53
CA ALA A 157 -7.96 21.26 13.24
C ALA A 157 -6.84 22.33 13.20
N PRO A 158 -6.98 23.39 12.38
CA PRO A 158 -5.92 24.37 12.18
C PRO A 158 -5.60 25.17 13.45
N ARG A 159 -4.30 25.40 13.68
CA ARG A 159 -3.79 26.27 14.74
C ARG A 159 -3.52 27.68 14.24
N GLY A 160 -3.41 28.63 15.18
CA GLY A 160 -3.07 30.02 14.86
C GLY A 160 -1.64 30.13 14.33
N ASP A 161 -0.68 30.29 15.25
CA ASP A 161 0.74 30.44 14.91
C ASP A 161 1.52 29.11 14.98
N HIS A 162 2.72 29.12 14.40
CA HIS A 162 3.64 27.98 14.41
C HIS A 162 4.10 27.63 15.82
N LEU A 163 4.32 28.62 16.69
CA LEU A 163 4.82 28.39 18.04
C LEU A 163 3.83 27.57 18.89
N ALA A 164 2.53 27.85 18.78
CA ALA A 164 1.49 27.07 19.43
C ALA A 164 1.40 25.65 18.86
N ALA A 165 1.65 25.48 17.55
CA ALA A 165 1.71 24.17 16.93
C ALA A 165 2.92 23.36 17.42
N ASP A 166 4.12 23.96 17.49
CA ASP A 166 5.33 23.31 18.01
C ASP A 166 5.18 22.93 19.49
N ARG A 167 4.54 23.79 20.30
CA ARG A 167 4.21 23.47 21.70
C ARG A 167 3.23 22.30 21.79
N ALA A 168 2.21 22.27 20.94
CA ALA A 168 1.25 21.17 20.90
C ALA A 168 1.95 19.86 20.48
N GLU A 169 2.82 19.91 19.48
CA GLU A 169 3.62 18.75 19.06
C GLU A 169 4.49 18.22 20.19
N GLY A 170 5.28 19.10 20.83
CA GLY A 170 6.12 18.73 21.97
C GLY A 170 5.31 18.15 23.14
N GLN A 171 4.08 18.65 23.37
CA GLN A 171 3.18 18.12 24.37
C GLN A 171 2.65 16.73 24.01
N ALA A 172 2.26 16.52 22.75
CA ALA A 172 1.83 15.21 22.24
C ALA A 172 2.97 14.19 22.32
N HIS A 173 4.18 14.55 21.88
CA HIS A 173 5.38 13.71 22.00
C HIS A 173 5.67 13.33 23.45
N ARG A 174 5.59 14.30 24.38
CA ARG A 174 5.81 14.02 25.81
C ARG A 174 4.81 12.99 26.35
N TRP A 175 3.56 13.02 25.89
CA TRP A 175 2.58 12.01 26.28
C TRP A 175 2.83 10.65 25.62
N MET A 176 3.19 10.62 24.32
CA MET A 176 3.56 9.39 23.62
C MET A 176 4.73 8.69 24.30
N ARG A 177 5.79 9.42 24.68
CA ARG A 177 7.00 8.87 25.34
C ARG A 177 6.74 8.24 26.70
N LYS A 178 5.59 8.50 27.34
CA LYS A 178 5.23 7.83 28.60
C LYS A 178 4.85 6.37 28.40
N ILE A 179 4.45 6.00 27.18
CA ILE A 179 3.90 4.68 26.86
C ILE A 179 4.73 3.97 25.78
N PHE A 180 5.14 4.71 24.74
CA PHE A 180 5.78 4.15 23.56
C PHE A 180 7.26 4.55 23.48
N ALA A 181 8.09 3.62 23.01
CA ALA A 181 9.52 3.85 22.85
C ALA A 181 9.79 4.77 21.65
N PRO A 182 10.53 5.88 21.79
CA PRO A 182 10.88 6.73 20.65
C PRO A 182 11.90 6.03 19.76
N ILE A 183 11.67 6.07 18.44
CA ILE A 183 12.65 5.65 17.41
C ILE A 183 13.42 6.85 16.89
N GLY A 184 12.78 8.02 16.84
CA GLY A 184 13.37 9.27 16.40
C GLY A 184 12.73 10.46 17.12
N THR A 185 12.97 11.67 16.59
CA THR A 185 12.43 12.90 17.18
C THR A 185 10.90 12.88 17.24
N GLU A 186 10.29 12.38 16.16
CA GLU A 186 8.84 12.45 15.89
C GLU A 186 8.17 11.07 15.82
N GLU A 187 8.92 9.97 16.02
CA GLU A 187 8.48 8.60 15.75
C GLU A 187 8.52 7.71 16.99
N PHE A 188 7.51 6.85 17.14
CA PHE A 188 7.30 5.97 18.29
C PHE A 188 7.08 4.51 17.85
N ALA A 189 7.94 3.60 18.30
CA ALA A 189 7.86 2.17 18.05
C ALA A 189 6.61 1.56 18.70
N TYR A 190 5.94 0.67 17.97
CA TYR A 190 4.72 -0.01 18.41
C TYR A 190 3.66 0.99 18.93
N GLY A 191 3.67 2.20 18.36
CA GLY A 191 2.75 3.26 18.70
C GLY A 191 1.32 2.87 18.33
N ASP A 192 0.37 3.27 19.16
CA ASP A 192 -1.06 3.19 18.88
C ASP A 192 -1.50 4.45 18.13
N PHE A 193 -2.05 4.28 16.92
CA PHE A 193 -2.47 5.37 16.06
C PHE A 193 -3.60 6.20 16.67
N ASP A 194 -4.66 5.55 17.16
CA ASP A 194 -5.82 6.21 17.77
C ASP A 194 -5.40 6.97 19.03
N PHE A 195 -4.51 6.40 19.83
CA PHE A 195 -3.93 7.11 20.96
C PHE A 195 -3.16 8.35 20.49
N GLY A 196 -2.34 8.23 19.44
CA GLY A 196 -1.61 9.35 18.83
C GLY A 196 -2.56 10.47 18.37
N VAL A 197 -3.65 10.11 17.70
CA VAL A 197 -4.72 11.03 17.27
C VAL A 197 -5.30 11.78 18.47
N VAL A 198 -5.73 11.05 19.51
CA VAL A 198 -6.29 11.65 20.74
C VAL A 198 -5.30 12.61 21.39
N ARG A 199 -4.00 12.27 21.44
CA ARG A 199 -2.97 13.14 22.01
C ARG A 199 -2.70 14.38 21.18
N ALA A 200 -2.68 14.27 19.86
CA ALA A 200 -2.52 15.42 18.98
C ALA A 200 -3.71 16.39 19.15
N ASP A 201 -4.93 15.87 19.17
CA ASP A 201 -6.16 16.66 19.35
C ASP A 201 -6.23 17.34 20.72
N GLN A 202 -5.91 16.61 21.79
CA GLN A 202 -5.84 17.17 23.15
C GLN A 202 -4.77 18.25 23.26
N ALA A 203 -3.58 18.03 22.69
CA ALA A 203 -2.49 19.00 22.75
C ALA A 203 -2.85 20.29 22.00
N VAL A 204 -3.49 20.15 20.84
CA VAL A 204 -4.12 21.26 20.11
C VAL A 204 -5.10 21.96 21.05
N ARG A 205 -6.16 21.31 21.55
CA ARG A 205 -7.20 21.95 22.41
C ARG A 205 -6.63 22.75 23.58
N ILE A 206 -5.70 22.18 24.37
CA ILE A 206 -5.09 22.84 25.53
C ILE A 206 -4.37 24.14 25.14
N GLN A 207 -3.66 24.15 24.01
CA GLN A 207 -2.98 25.36 23.55
C GLN A 207 -3.95 26.43 23.02
N GLY A 208 -5.24 26.11 22.84
CA GLY A 208 -6.26 27.03 22.33
C GLY A 208 -6.94 27.82 23.43
N GLU A 209 -7.12 27.17 24.59
CA GLU A 209 -7.65 27.80 25.80
C GLU A 209 -6.66 28.78 26.43
N ALA A 210 -5.36 28.59 26.18
CA ALA A 210 -4.29 29.43 26.72
C ALA A 210 -4.15 30.81 26.03
N GLY A 211 -4.86 31.07 24.92
CA GLY A 211 -4.79 32.33 24.16
C GLY A 211 -6.01 33.24 24.27
N ALA A 212 -6.95 32.94 25.17
CA ALA A 212 -8.23 33.64 25.32
C ALA A 212 -8.29 34.63 26.52
N TRP A 213 -7.14 35.07 27.03
CA TRP A 213 -7.03 36.02 28.15
C TRP A 213 -6.23 37.27 27.77
#